data_AF-A0A4T0FME3-F1
#
_entry.id   AF-A0A4T0FME3-F1
#
_cell.length_a   1.000
_cell.length_b   1.000
_cell.length_c   1.000
_cell.angle_alpha   90.00
_cell.angle_beta   90.00
_cell.angle_gamma   90.00
#
_symmetry.space_group_name_H-M   'P 1'
#
loop_
_entity.id
_entity.type
_entity.pdbx_description
1 polymer ?
#
loop_
_entity_poly.entity_id
_entity_poly.type
_entity_poly.pdbx_seq_one_letter_code
_entity_poly.pdbx_strand_id
1 'polypeptide(L)'
;MNIIRRLSNERIIDLTGGFTGIESEKDKEIEREETNTSNYRKQALQRNVTPIKRTSTPAKPISASSSLPLYSYTRPPCFSSKGLKAPALAYTRSVEEANDLISLLNGHVGFDMEWKVDFRKNAKQRRTAIVQICDDKLIIIVHLHHMSSLPHELVTLLTDKERYKFGVNIGNDGRKFFNDYKVQLHGLLELTYLAKSVHSEDLGSDRRLISLDRLAEYLLKHRLDKGNERVGNWEAVLDWKQIEYAANDVYAGYQMYARLIEQQEQAKHAEKTHDSQHDHSAFLVDKDYAASAALKEIPNGAKASAIAKASQAPQSPTSTADTPQTPDTTAKSISERVVYDRTHKSILREEKHLRALQPRHHRAMKTYYEEGKTLDQTRRQLRPEKPLAKITVLSYISEALLLSKEGYSDAMLSKIQNDIRYCDEKTRKTWYEDYGCFLE
;
A
#
# COMPACT_ATOMS: atom_id res chain seq x y z
N MET A 1 4.09 -19.54 17.89
CA MET A 1 2.98 -20.32 17.30
C MET A 1 1.67 -19.50 17.23
N ASN A 2 1.65 -18.25 16.71
CA ASN A 2 0.39 -17.46 16.64
C ASN A 2 0.35 -16.27 15.63
N ILE A 3 1.32 -16.14 14.72
CA ILE A 3 1.42 -14.97 13.80
C ILE A 3 0.20 -14.83 12.86
N ILE A 4 -0.43 -15.93 12.47
CA ILE A 4 -1.48 -15.97 11.44
C ILE A 4 -2.85 -15.47 11.94
N ARG A 5 -3.06 -15.29 13.26
CA ARG A 5 -4.43 -15.25 13.83
C ARG A 5 -5.13 -13.87 13.90
N ARG A 6 -4.56 -12.79 13.34
CA ARG A 6 -5.15 -11.43 13.42
C ARG A 6 -5.19 -10.59 12.14
N LEU A 7 -5.00 -11.20 10.98
CA LEU A 7 -5.36 -10.57 9.69
C LEU A 7 -6.86 -10.79 9.47
N SER A 8 -7.65 -9.90 10.05
CA SER A 8 -9.10 -9.91 9.99
C SER A 8 -9.66 -8.50 10.16
N ASN A 9 -9.94 -7.84 9.03
CA ASN A 9 -10.93 -6.78 8.89
C ASN A 9 -10.87 -5.63 9.91
N GLU A 10 -9.87 -4.74 9.82
CA GLU A 10 -10.16 -3.29 9.82
C GLU A 10 -9.03 -2.48 9.19
N ARG A 11 -9.34 -1.24 8.77
CA ARG A 11 -8.60 -0.46 7.76
C ARG A 11 -7.19 -0.04 8.19
N ILE A 12 -6.34 0.18 7.19
CA ILE A 12 -4.90 0.32 7.39
C ILE A 12 -4.43 1.77 7.35
N ILE A 13 -3.29 1.96 8.01
CA ILE A 13 -2.61 3.20 8.29
C ILE A 13 -1.53 3.43 7.23
N ASP A 14 -1.58 4.57 6.53
CA ASP A 14 -0.39 5.16 5.90
C ASP A 14 0.57 5.60 7.01
N LEU A 15 1.79 5.04 7.03
CA LEU A 15 2.83 5.39 8.01
C LEU A 15 3.84 6.41 7.47
N THR A 16 3.65 6.90 6.25
CA THR A 16 4.52 7.87 5.59
C THR A 16 3.78 9.20 5.38
N GLY A 17 3.87 10.09 6.36
CA GLY A 17 2.93 11.21 6.49
C GLY A 17 2.91 12.26 5.37
N GLY A 18 1.73 12.84 5.16
CA GLY A 18 1.60 14.09 4.40
C GLY A 18 0.23 14.38 3.79
N PHE A 19 -0.85 14.43 4.59
CA PHE A 19 -2.07 15.13 4.16
C PHE A 19 -2.53 16.13 5.23
N THR A 20 -2.01 17.35 5.15
CA THR A 20 -2.50 18.52 5.89
C THR A 20 -3.17 19.47 4.90
N GLY A 21 -4.38 19.10 4.48
CA GLY A 21 -5.26 19.98 3.71
C GLY A 21 -5.93 21.00 4.63
N ILE A 22 -5.21 22.07 4.97
CA ILE A 22 -5.80 23.35 5.36
C ILE A 22 -5.47 24.32 4.22
N GLU A 23 -6.48 25.02 3.73
CA GLU A 23 -6.40 25.97 2.62
C GLU A 23 -5.35 27.06 2.91
N SER A 24 -4.66 27.54 1.88
CA SER A 24 -3.68 28.62 2.02
C SER A 24 -3.93 29.67 0.94
N GLU A 25 -3.76 30.95 1.24
CA GLU A 25 -4.35 32.03 0.44
C GLU A 25 -3.82 32.21 -1.01
N LYS A 26 -2.95 31.32 -1.49
CA LYS A 26 -2.57 31.21 -2.91
C LYS A 26 -3.70 30.68 -3.81
N ASP A 27 -4.68 29.97 -3.26
CA ASP A 27 -5.72 29.31 -4.07
C ASP A 27 -6.61 30.31 -4.85
N LYS A 28 -6.69 31.58 -4.40
CA LYS A 28 -7.42 32.69 -5.05
C LYS A 28 -6.86 33.13 -6.42
N GLU A 29 -5.66 32.66 -6.80
CA GLU A 29 -5.08 32.93 -8.13
C GLU A 29 -5.34 31.79 -9.12
N ILE A 30 -5.55 30.55 -8.64
CA ILE A 30 -5.73 29.35 -9.47
C ILE A 30 -7.13 29.30 -10.11
N GLU A 31 -8.18 29.74 -9.41
CA GLU A 31 -9.55 29.85 -9.98
C GLU A 31 -9.61 30.71 -11.26
N ARG A 32 -8.67 31.64 -11.44
CA ARG A 32 -8.58 32.52 -12.61
C ARG A 32 -8.00 31.84 -13.86
N GLU A 33 -7.33 30.71 -13.72
CA GLU A 33 -6.84 29.91 -14.86
C GLU A 33 -7.80 28.77 -15.25
N GLU A 34 -8.45 28.13 -14.27
CA GLU A 34 -9.45 27.08 -14.56
C GLU A 34 -10.67 27.63 -15.33
N THR A 35 -11.12 28.83 -14.96
CA THR A 35 -12.21 29.54 -15.65
C THR A 35 -11.88 29.86 -17.11
N ASN A 36 -10.62 30.22 -17.42
CA ASN A 36 -10.15 30.37 -18.80
C ASN A 36 -10.11 29.02 -19.55
N THR A 37 -9.59 27.97 -18.91
CA THR A 37 -9.46 26.63 -19.51
C THR A 37 -10.83 26.02 -19.87
N SER A 38 -11.85 26.28 -19.05
CA SER A 38 -13.26 25.90 -19.30
C SER A 38 -13.82 26.52 -20.58
N ASN A 39 -13.49 27.79 -20.87
CA ASN A 39 -13.99 28.50 -22.05
C ASN A 39 -13.42 27.97 -23.37
N TYR A 40 -12.12 27.64 -23.42
CA TYR A 40 -11.51 26.99 -24.59
C TYR A 40 -12.19 25.64 -24.91
N ARG A 41 -12.51 24.85 -23.87
CA ARG A 41 -13.16 23.54 -24.02
C ARG A 41 -14.58 23.63 -24.59
N LYS A 42 -15.30 24.73 -24.33
CA LYS A 42 -16.64 24.99 -24.87
C LYS A 42 -16.59 25.51 -26.32
N GLN A 43 -15.67 26.41 -26.66
CA GLN A 43 -15.55 26.90 -28.05
C GLN A 43 -15.10 25.81 -29.04
N ALA A 44 -14.29 24.84 -28.59
CA ALA A 44 -13.84 23.72 -29.43
C ALA A 44 -14.97 22.79 -29.92
N LEU A 45 -16.15 22.82 -29.30
CA LEU A 45 -17.28 21.93 -29.58
C LEU A 45 -18.34 22.52 -30.53
N GLN A 46 -18.19 23.75 -31.02
CA GLN A 46 -19.20 24.47 -31.79
C GLN A 46 -18.87 24.71 -33.28
N ARG A 47 -17.88 23.99 -33.86
CA ARG A 47 -17.48 24.20 -35.27
C ARG A 47 -17.66 22.96 -36.16
N ASN A 48 -18.82 22.92 -36.80
CA ASN A 48 -19.16 22.32 -38.10
C ASN A 48 -18.60 20.93 -38.44
N VAL A 49 -19.45 19.91 -38.32
CA VAL A 49 -19.38 18.69 -39.16
C VAL A 49 -20.77 18.42 -39.75
N THR A 50 -20.85 18.38 -41.08
CA THR A 50 -22.11 18.19 -41.84
C THR A 50 -22.56 16.71 -41.77
N PRO A 51 -23.86 16.40 -41.56
CA PRO A 51 -24.29 15.03 -41.31
C PRO A 51 -24.37 14.16 -42.57
N ILE A 52 -23.53 13.12 -42.66
CA ILE A 52 -23.71 12.03 -43.63
C ILE A 52 -24.74 11.04 -43.06
N LYS A 53 -25.91 10.93 -43.71
CA LYS A 53 -26.89 9.89 -43.38
C LYS A 53 -26.30 8.51 -43.67
N ARG A 54 -26.24 7.65 -42.64
CA ARG A 54 -26.31 6.19 -42.80
C ARG A 54 -27.43 5.65 -41.93
N THR A 55 -28.25 4.80 -42.52
CA THR A 55 -29.45 4.23 -41.89
C THR A 55 -29.10 2.93 -41.17
N SER A 56 -29.07 2.99 -39.84
CA SER A 56 -29.26 1.83 -38.97
C SER A 56 -30.36 2.13 -37.97
N THR A 57 -31.16 1.12 -37.62
CA THR A 57 -32.27 1.26 -36.68
C THR A 57 -31.75 1.60 -35.28
N PRO A 58 -32.47 2.42 -34.50
CA PRO A 58 -32.06 2.77 -33.15
C PRO A 58 -32.21 1.56 -32.22
N ALA A 59 -31.11 0.85 -31.98
CA ALA A 59 -31.01 -0.04 -30.84
C ALA A 59 -31.30 0.79 -29.56
N LYS A 60 -32.25 0.34 -28.73
CA LYS A 60 -32.57 1.00 -27.46
C LYS A 60 -31.28 1.16 -26.64
N PRO A 61 -31.09 2.29 -25.92
CA PRO A 61 -30.01 2.38 -24.96
C PRO A 61 -30.19 1.28 -23.92
N ILE A 62 -29.20 0.38 -23.79
CA ILE A 62 -29.18 -0.66 -22.76
C ILE A 62 -28.79 0.00 -21.44
N SER A 63 -29.75 0.76 -20.88
CA SER A 63 -29.72 1.28 -19.53
C SER A 63 -30.02 0.15 -18.54
N ALA A 64 -29.13 -0.82 -18.47
CA ALA A 64 -29.11 -1.84 -17.43
C ALA A 64 -27.90 -1.54 -16.51
N SER A 65 -28.16 -0.91 -15.36
CA SER A 65 -27.19 -0.93 -14.27
C SER A 65 -26.97 -2.38 -13.85
N SER A 66 -25.72 -2.86 -13.84
CA SER A 66 -25.48 -4.26 -13.49
C SER A 66 -25.91 -4.49 -12.04
N SER A 67 -26.82 -5.44 -11.84
CA SER A 67 -27.40 -5.80 -10.53
C SER A 67 -26.40 -6.47 -9.59
N LEU A 68 -25.17 -6.70 -10.07
CA LEU A 68 -24.07 -7.22 -9.29
C LEU A 68 -23.61 -6.20 -8.23
N PRO A 69 -23.30 -6.65 -7.01
CA PRO A 69 -22.71 -5.80 -5.97
C PRO A 69 -21.34 -5.24 -6.41
N LEU A 70 -20.97 -4.10 -5.83
CA LEU A 70 -19.64 -3.52 -5.97
C LEU A 70 -18.62 -4.37 -5.19
N TYR A 71 -17.50 -4.70 -5.80
CA TYR A 71 -16.39 -5.37 -5.13
C TYR A 71 -15.75 -4.46 -4.07
N SER A 72 -15.33 -5.05 -2.94
CA SER A 72 -14.43 -4.39 -1.98
C SER A 72 -13.51 -5.41 -1.32
N TYR A 73 -12.20 -5.14 -1.30
CA TYR A 73 -11.22 -5.97 -0.59
C TYR A 73 -11.52 -6.08 0.92
N THR A 74 -12.28 -5.13 1.49
CA THR A 74 -12.69 -5.14 2.91
C THR A 74 -13.79 -6.16 3.22
N ARG A 75 -14.49 -6.66 2.20
CA ARG A 75 -15.57 -7.66 2.27
C ARG A 75 -15.50 -8.56 1.03
N PRO A 76 -14.41 -9.35 0.87
CA PRO A 76 -14.19 -10.11 -0.35
C PRO A 76 -15.24 -11.21 -0.49
N PRO A 77 -15.72 -11.51 -1.72
CA PRO A 77 -16.74 -12.52 -1.92
C PRO A 77 -16.21 -13.92 -1.61
N CYS A 78 -16.87 -14.60 -0.67
CA CYS A 78 -16.46 -15.91 -0.19
C CYS A 78 -16.99 -17.02 -1.10
N PHE A 79 -16.11 -17.62 -1.91
CA PHE A 79 -16.43 -18.77 -2.77
C PHE A 79 -15.91 -20.11 -2.25
N SER A 80 -14.86 -20.09 -1.43
CA SER A 80 -14.27 -21.28 -0.82
C SER A 80 -14.95 -21.64 0.50
N SER A 81 -15.04 -22.94 0.80
CA SER A 81 -15.46 -23.44 2.12
C SER A 81 -14.52 -23.02 3.27
N LYS A 82 -13.30 -22.57 2.95
CA LYS A 82 -12.27 -22.16 3.93
C LYS A 82 -12.45 -20.74 4.49
N GLY A 83 -13.31 -19.91 3.89
CA GLY A 83 -13.65 -18.58 4.42
C GLY A 83 -12.53 -17.55 4.33
N LEU A 84 -12.30 -16.97 3.14
CA LEU A 84 -11.32 -15.89 2.96
C LEU A 84 -11.75 -14.63 3.73
N LYS A 85 -10.83 -14.10 4.54
CA LYS A 85 -11.01 -12.87 5.33
C LYS A 85 -10.54 -11.67 4.52
N ALA A 86 -10.89 -10.45 4.95
CA ALA A 86 -10.26 -9.29 4.33
C ALA A 86 -8.78 -9.24 4.72
N PRO A 87 -7.86 -9.03 3.75
CA PRO A 87 -6.44 -8.91 4.01
C PRO A 87 -6.15 -7.60 4.73
N ALA A 88 -4.94 -7.48 5.27
CA ALA A 88 -4.42 -6.17 5.62
C ALA A 88 -4.10 -5.35 4.36
N LEU A 89 -4.34 -4.05 4.46
CA LEU A 89 -3.62 -3.00 3.74
C LEU A 89 -2.09 -2.99 4.01
N ALA A 90 -1.36 -2.26 3.17
CA ALA A 90 -0.23 -1.43 3.51
C ALA A 90 -0.10 -0.36 2.42
N TYR A 91 0.29 0.85 2.77
CA TYR A 91 0.72 1.88 1.83
C TYR A 91 1.96 2.56 2.40
N THR A 92 3.01 2.66 1.59
CA THR A 92 4.28 3.24 2.06
C THR A 92 5.06 3.94 0.95
N ARG A 93 5.77 5.00 1.37
CA ARG A 93 6.79 5.73 0.61
C ARG A 93 8.22 5.51 1.17
N SER A 94 8.39 4.65 2.17
CA SER A 94 9.71 4.27 2.72
C SER A 94 10.24 3.01 2.03
N VAL A 95 11.52 3.03 1.66
CA VAL A 95 12.19 1.89 1.02
C VAL A 95 12.37 0.75 2.02
N GLU A 96 12.63 1.11 3.28
CA GLU A 96 12.84 0.21 4.41
C GLU A 96 11.54 -0.52 4.78
N GLU A 97 10.46 0.23 4.99
CA GLU A 97 9.14 -0.32 5.30
C GLU A 97 8.59 -1.16 4.13
N ALA A 98 8.86 -0.77 2.87
CA ALA A 98 8.52 -1.58 1.72
C ALA A 98 9.27 -2.94 1.71
N ASN A 99 10.54 -2.97 2.10
CA ASN A 99 11.26 -4.25 2.26
C ASN A 99 10.64 -5.10 3.37
N ASP A 100 10.48 -4.53 4.57
CA ASP A 100 9.88 -5.21 5.72
C ASP A 100 8.52 -5.84 5.35
N LEU A 101 7.65 -5.09 4.68
CA LEU A 101 6.33 -5.55 4.26
C LEU A 101 6.37 -6.62 3.16
N ILE A 102 7.18 -6.45 2.11
CA ILE A 102 7.25 -7.42 0.99
C ILE A 102 7.83 -8.76 1.46
N SER A 103 8.76 -8.75 2.42
CA SER A 103 9.31 -9.97 3.05
C SER A 103 8.24 -10.84 3.72
N LEU A 104 7.06 -10.29 4.05
CA LEU A 104 5.94 -11.02 4.64
C LEU A 104 5.02 -11.71 3.62
N LEU A 105 5.14 -11.40 2.32
CA LEU A 105 4.27 -11.97 1.29
C LEU A 105 4.69 -13.42 0.96
N ASN A 106 3.73 -14.34 0.94
CA ASN A 106 3.96 -15.76 0.71
C ASN A 106 3.42 -16.24 -0.65
N GLY A 107 4.07 -17.25 -1.25
CA GLY A 107 3.60 -17.91 -2.47
C GLY A 107 3.57 -17.01 -3.72
N HIS A 108 2.64 -17.32 -4.63
CA HIS A 108 2.33 -16.50 -5.82
C HIS A 108 1.50 -15.28 -5.41
N VAL A 109 1.73 -14.16 -6.08
CA VAL A 109 1.17 -12.86 -5.68
C VAL A 109 0.34 -12.21 -6.79
N GLY A 110 -0.73 -11.51 -6.41
CA GLY A 110 -1.39 -10.56 -7.30
C GLY A 110 -0.47 -9.37 -7.52
N PHE A 111 -0.41 -8.86 -8.76
CA PHE A 111 0.44 -7.73 -9.14
C PHE A 111 -0.31 -6.80 -10.09
N ASP A 112 -0.22 -5.49 -9.82
CA ASP A 112 -0.69 -4.42 -10.71
C ASP A 112 0.23 -3.19 -10.58
N MET A 113 0.02 -2.17 -11.41
CA MET A 113 0.74 -0.90 -11.36
C MET A 113 -0.04 0.28 -11.91
N GLU A 114 0.20 1.48 -11.36
CA GLU A 114 -0.47 2.71 -11.80
C GLU A 114 0.51 3.88 -12.04
N TRP A 115 0.12 4.78 -12.93
CA TRP A 115 0.94 5.93 -13.35
C TRP A 115 0.10 7.11 -13.84
N LYS A 116 0.60 8.32 -13.61
CA LYS A 116 -0.06 9.54 -14.07
C LYS A 116 -0.23 9.56 -15.58
N VAL A 117 -1.48 9.70 -16.03
CA VAL A 117 -1.82 9.89 -17.44
C VAL A 117 -1.59 11.35 -17.83
N ASP A 118 -0.90 11.58 -18.95
CA ASP A 118 -0.75 12.91 -19.54
C ASP A 118 -1.60 12.98 -20.82
N PHE A 119 -2.66 13.79 -20.78
CA PHE A 119 -3.63 13.92 -21.88
C PHE A 119 -3.15 14.84 -23.02
N ARG A 120 -1.97 15.44 -22.93
CA ARG A 120 -1.44 16.31 -23.99
C ARG A 120 -1.04 15.47 -25.20
N LYS A 121 -1.39 15.94 -26.40
CA LYS A 121 -1.07 15.23 -27.66
C LYS A 121 0.44 15.00 -27.77
N ASN A 122 0.82 13.76 -28.06
CA ASN A 122 2.21 13.28 -28.14
C ASN A 122 3.01 13.33 -26.81
N ALA A 123 2.36 13.46 -25.65
CA ALA A 123 3.04 13.36 -24.37
C ALA A 123 3.68 11.97 -24.19
N LYS A 124 4.93 11.94 -23.70
CA LYS A 124 5.58 10.69 -23.28
C LYS A 124 4.89 10.17 -22.02
N GLN A 125 4.55 8.89 -21.99
CA GLN A 125 4.02 8.24 -20.79
C GLN A 125 4.93 8.49 -19.58
N ARG A 126 4.32 8.77 -18.43
CA ARG A 126 5.01 8.89 -17.14
C ARG A 126 5.49 7.51 -16.69
N ARG A 127 6.51 7.49 -15.81
CA ARG A 127 7.00 6.24 -15.22
C ARG A 127 5.92 5.63 -14.32
N THR A 128 5.91 4.32 -14.15
CA THR A 128 5.15 3.66 -13.07
C THR A 128 5.41 4.38 -11.75
N ALA A 129 4.35 4.87 -11.11
CA ALA A 129 4.45 5.72 -9.93
C ALA A 129 4.19 4.93 -8.64
N ILE A 130 3.25 3.98 -8.71
CA ILE A 130 3.00 2.99 -7.65
C ILE A 130 2.97 1.57 -8.23
N VAL A 131 3.25 0.59 -7.37
CA VAL A 131 3.07 -0.84 -7.64
C VAL A 131 2.20 -1.43 -6.54
N GLN A 132 1.22 -2.24 -6.90
CA GLN A 132 0.36 -2.96 -5.98
C GLN A 132 0.71 -4.45 -6.00
N ILE A 133 0.88 -5.07 -4.83
CA ILE A 133 1.17 -6.51 -4.68
C ILE A 133 0.31 -7.12 -3.57
N CYS A 134 -0.18 -8.36 -3.69
CA CYS A 134 -0.88 -9.03 -2.59
C CYS A 134 -0.77 -10.56 -2.55
N ASP A 135 -0.94 -11.13 -1.34
CA ASP A 135 -1.25 -12.54 -1.10
C ASP A 135 -2.64 -12.69 -0.43
N ASP A 136 -2.98 -13.84 0.17
CA ASP A 136 -4.28 -14.06 0.84
C ASP A 136 -4.49 -13.21 2.10
N LYS A 137 -3.45 -12.53 2.57
CA LYS A 137 -3.30 -11.98 3.92
C LYS A 137 -2.93 -10.51 3.95
N LEU A 138 -2.16 -10.04 2.96
CA LEU A 138 -1.64 -8.68 2.89
C LEU A 138 -1.66 -8.17 1.44
N ILE A 139 -2.21 -6.97 1.25
CA ILE A 139 -2.03 -6.12 0.07
C ILE A 139 -1.01 -5.04 0.43
N ILE A 140 -0.13 -4.66 -0.49
CA ILE A 140 0.88 -3.61 -0.33
C ILE A 140 0.81 -2.67 -1.53
N ILE A 141 0.66 -1.37 -1.28
CA ILE A 141 0.84 -0.31 -2.28
C ILE A 141 2.20 0.35 -2.03
N VAL A 142 3.14 0.08 -2.91
CA VAL A 142 4.52 0.56 -2.85
C VAL A 142 4.63 1.82 -3.71
N HIS A 143 4.78 2.98 -3.09
CA HIS A 143 4.74 4.26 -3.80
C HIS A 143 6.14 4.70 -4.27
N LEU A 144 6.59 4.07 -5.37
CA LEU A 144 7.91 4.23 -5.98
C LEU A 144 8.27 5.66 -6.38
N HIS A 145 7.30 6.51 -6.75
CA HIS A 145 7.56 7.90 -7.15
C HIS A 145 8.23 8.74 -6.04
N HIS A 146 7.95 8.43 -4.77
CA HIS A 146 8.50 9.15 -3.63
C HIS A 146 9.75 8.48 -3.01
N MET A 147 10.22 7.38 -3.59
CA MET A 147 11.38 6.62 -3.10
C MET A 147 12.67 7.03 -3.82
N SER A 148 13.78 7.07 -3.09
CA SER A 148 15.12 7.36 -3.62
C SER A 148 15.70 6.22 -4.48
N SER A 149 15.24 4.99 -4.25
CA SER A 149 15.61 3.77 -4.97
C SER A 149 14.44 2.79 -4.99
N LEU A 150 14.54 1.70 -5.78
CA LEU A 150 13.60 0.58 -5.63
C LEU A 150 13.91 -0.19 -4.32
N PRO A 151 12.88 -0.65 -3.59
CA PRO A 151 13.06 -1.65 -2.52
C PRO A 151 13.72 -2.92 -3.08
N HIS A 152 14.67 -3.48 -2.35
CA HIS A 152 15.43 -4.64 -2.83
C HIS A 152 14.55 -5.91 -2.84
N GLU A 153 13.66 -6.08 -1.85
CA GLU A 153 12.69 -7.17 -1.82
C GLU A 153 11.70 -7.10 -2.99
N LEU A 154 11.33 -5.89 -3.43
CA LEU A 154 10.54 -5.71 -4.65
C LEU A 154 11.29 -6.23 -5.87
N VAL A 155 12.58 -5.88 -6.03
CA VAL A 155 13.39 -6.36 -7.16
C VAL A 155 13.57 -7.88 -7.11
N THR A 156 13.83 -8.46 -5.93
CA THR A 156 13.91 -9.91 -5.72
C THR A 156 12.61 -10.59 -6.14
N LEU A 157 11.47 -10.18 -5.58
CA LEU A 157 10.16 -10.77 -5.89
C LEU A 157 9.79 -10.64 -7.37
N LEU A 158 10.13 -9.52 -8.02
CA LEU A 158 9.82 -9.28 -9.43
C LEU A 158 10.70 -10.07 -10.41
N THR A 159 11.96 -10.35 -10.05
CA THR A 159 12.92 -11.12 -10.87
C THR A 159 12.84 -12.64 -10.64
N ASP A 160 12.23 -13.09 -9.55
CA ASP A 160 11.94 -14.50 -9.25
C ASP A 160 11.08 -15.15 -10.37
N LYS A 161 11.45 -16.37 -10.77
CA LYS A 161 10.76 -17.16 -11.80
C LYS A 161 9.72 -18.12 -11.23
N GLU A 162 9.97 -18.64 -10.02
CA GLU A 162 9.13 -19.64 -9.35
C GLU A 162 7.97 -18.96 -8.62
N ARG A 163 8.20 -17.78 -8.05
CA ARG A 163 7.14 -16.95 -7.48
C ARG A 163 6.40 -16.17 -8.56
N TYR A 164 5.40 -16.79 -9.19
CA TYR A 164 4.54 -16.09 -10.15
C TYR A 164 3.92 -14.80 -9.60
N LYS A 165 3.92 -13.77 -10.43
CA LYS A 165 3.11 -12.55 -10.31
C LYS A 165 1.95 -12.70 -11.28
N PHE A 166 0.70 -12.58 -10.83
CA PHE A 166 -0.47 -12.71 -11.70
C PHE A 166 -1.30 -11.43 -11.77
N GLY A 167 -1.90 -11.20 -12.93
CA GLY A 167 -2.71 -10.03 -13.23
C GLY A 167 -3.38 -10.16 -14.60
N VAL A 168 -4.10 -9.11 -15.01
CA VAL A 168 -4.73 -9.02 -16.34
C VAL A 168 -3.91 -8.09 -17.21
N ASN A 169 -3.57 -8.50 -18.43
CA ASN A 169 -2.70 -7.77 -19.36
C ASN A 169 -1.22 -7.64 -18.89
N ILE A 170 -0.84 -8.34 -17.82
CA ILE A 170 0.40 -8.19 -17.02
C ILE A 170 1.71 -8.24 -17.83
N GLY A 171 1.74 -8.93 -18.98
CA GLY A 171 2.89 -8.93 -19.88
C GLY A 171 3.23 -7.56 -20.50
N ASN A 172 2.27 -6.62 -20.52
CA ASN A 172 2.52 -5.21 -20.86
C ASN A 172 3.11 -4.43 -19.69
N ASP A 173 2.72 -4.76 -18.47
CA ASP A 173 3.09 -4.04 -17.26
C ASP A 173 4.52 -4.38 -16.84
N GLY A 174 4.93 -5.65 -16.96
CA GLY A 174 6.35 -6.03 -16.88
C GLY A 174 7.21 -5.36 -17.95
N ARG A 175 6.70 -5.22 -19.18
CA ARG A 175 7.39 -4.50 -20.26
C ARG A 175 7.51 -2.99 -19.95
N LYS A 176 6.50 -2.40 -19.30
CA LYS A 176 6.54 -1.02 -18.83
C LYS A 176 7.54 -0.84 -17.70
N PHE A 177 7.54 -1.74 -16.71
CA PHE A 177 8.51 -1.71 -15.61
C PHE A 177 9.94 -1.81 -16.11
N PHE A 178 10.22 -2.72 -17.06
CA PHE A 178 11.53 -2.80 -17.71
C PHE A 178 11.89 -1.50 -18.44
N ASN A 179 10.95 -0.88 -19.16
CA ASN A 179 11.20 0.40 -19.82
C ASN A 179 11.53 1.51 -18.81
N ASP A 180 10.81 1.60 -17.69
CA ASP A 180 10.90 2.67 -16.71
C ASP A 180 12.01 2.50 -15.66
N TYR A 181 12.39 1.25 -15.33
CA TYR A 181 13.29 0.91 -14.22
C TYR A 181 14.43 -0.06 -14.59
N LYS A 182 14.45 -0.62 -15.81
CA LYS A 182 15.44 -1.60 -16.30
C LYS A 182 15.52 -2.92 -15.51
N VAL A 183 14.48 -3.24 -14.74
CA VAL A 183 14.30 -4.54 -14.10
C VAL A 183 13.48 -5.43 -15.02
N GLN A 184 14.01 -6.60 -15.37
CA GLN A 184 13.30 -7.64 -16.12
C GLN A 184 12.38 -8.41 -15.15
N LEU A 185 11.07 -8.41 -15.41
CA LEU A 185 10.13 -9.24 -14.64
C LEU A 185 10.10 -10.66 -15.19
N HIS A 186 9.86 -11.62 -14.30
CA HIS A 186 9.71 -13.03 -14.61
C HIS A 186 8.51 -13.66 -13.92
N GLY A 187 8.03 -14.79 -14.43
CA GLY A 187 6.90 -15.51 -13.86
C GLY A 187 5.61 -14.69 -13.95
N LEU A 188 5.36 -14.02 -15.08
CA LEU A 188 4.17 -13.17 -15.26
C LEU A 188 3.00 -14.02 -15.78
N LEU A 189 2.04 -14.34 -14.92
CA LEU A 189 0.91 -15.22 -15.24
C LEU A 189 -0.33 -14.40 -15.64
N GLU A 190 -0.80 -14.59 -16.88
CA GLU A 190 -1.97 -13.88 -17.42
C GLU A 190 -3.28 -14.54 -16.98
N LEU A 191 -4.04 -13.85 -16.13
CA LEU A 191 -5.30 -14.34 -15.58
C LEU A 191 -6.36 -14.61 -16.66
N THR A 192 -6.35 -13.92 -17.80
CA THR A 192 -7.26 -14.25 -18.91
C THR A 192 -7.04 -15.69 -19.40
N TYR A 193 -5.78 -16.12 -19.53
CA TYR A 193 -5.47 -17.44 -20.10
C TYR A 193 -5.76 -18.55 -19.10
N LEU A 194 -5.48 -18.34 -17.81
CA LEU A 194 -5.91 -19.24 -16.74
C LEU A 194 -7.44 -19.35 -16.70
N ALA A 195 -8.17 -18.23 -16.74
CA ALA A 195 -9.63 -18.22 -16.72
C ALA A 195 -10.24 -19.00 -17.90
N LYS A 196 -9.69 -18.82 -19.11
CA LYS A 196 -10.11 -19.54 -20.33
C LYS A 196 -9.76 -21.03 -20.32
N SER A 197 -8.76 -21.45 -19.56
CA SER A 197 -8.45 -22.88 -19.41
C SER A 197 -9.49 -23.63 -18.57
N VAL A 198 -10.20 -22.92 -17.69
CA VAL A 198 -11.25 -23.49 -16.81
C VAL A 198 -12.65 -23.27 -17.40
N HIS A 199 -12.89 -22.11 -18.02
CA HIS A 199 -14.21 -21.66 -18.52
C HIS A 199 -14.20 -21.46 -20.04
N SER A 200 -13.69 -22.45 -20.77
CA SER A 200 -13.44 -22.34 -22.22
C SER A 200 -14.70 -22.19 -23.07
N GLU A 201 -15.83 -22.76 -22.62
CA GLU A 201 -17.13 -22.67 -23.30
C GLU A 201 -17.73 -21.25 -23.24
N ASP A 202 -17.68 -20.62 -22.06
CA ASP A 202 -18.21 -19.27 -21.82
C ASP A 202 -17.28 -18.15 -22.29
N LEU A 203 -15.96 -18.30 -22.07
CA LEU A 203 -14.98 -17.24 -22.32
C LEU A 203 -14.26 -17.37 -23.68
N GLY A 204 -14.38 -18.53 -24.33
CA GLY A 204 -13.72 -18.87 -25.58
C GLY A 204 -12.23 -19.20 -25.43
N SER A 205 -11.69 -20.05 -26.30
CA SER A 205 -10.30 -20.51 -26.26
C SER A 205 -9.28 -19.59 -26.99
N ASP A 206 -9.72 -18.45 -27.52
CA ASP A 206 -8.84 -17.52 -28.25
C ASP A 206 -7.82 -16.79 -27.34
N ARG A 207 -6.80 -16.16 -27.93
CA ARG A 207 -5.78 -15.39 -27.18
C ARG A 207 -6.17 -13.92 -26.88
N ARG A 208 -7.41 -13.50 -27.13
CA ARG A 208 -7.89 -12.14 -26.81
C ARG A 208 -7.97 -11.97 -25.29
N LEU A 209 -7.39 -10.89 -24.78
CA LEU A 209 -7.46 -10.54 -23.36
C LEU A 209 -8.90 -10.14 -22.97
N ILE A 210 -9.28 -10.44 -21.72
CA ILE A 210 -10.55 -10.02 -21.12
C ILE A 210 -10.20 -9.04 -20.00
N SER A 211 -10.88 -7.90 -19.93
CA SER A 211 -10.58 -6.85 -18.97
C SER A 211 -10.93 -7.26 -17.52
N LEU A 212 -10.20 -6.69 -16.55
CA LEU A 212 -10.27 -7.04 -15.13
C LEU A 212 -11.71 -6.97 -14.57
N ASP A 213 -12.45 -5.92 -14.95
CA ASP A 213 -13.87 -5.74 -14.61
C ASP A 213 -14.76 -6.89 -15.11
N ARG A 214 -14.53 -7.38 -16.33
CA ARG A 214 -15.34 -8.45 -16.93
C ARG A 214 -14.99 -9.81 -16.36
N LEU A 215 -13.72 -10.06 -16.04
CA LEU A 215 -13.33 -11.26 -15.30
C LEU A 215 -13.88 -11.23 -13.86
N ALA A 216 -13.91 -10.07 -13.21
CA ALA A 216 -14.53 -9.92 -11.88
C ALA A 216 -16.06 -10.15 -11.93
N GLU A 217 -16.77 -9.54 -12.89
CA GLU A 217 -18.21 -9.76 -13.08
C GLU A 217 -18.51 -11.24 -13.41
N TYR A 218 -17.66 -11.92 -14.17
CA TYR A 218 -17.84 -13.34 -14.52
C TYR A 218 -17.44 -14.31 -13.38
N LEU A 219 -16.22 -14.23 -12.84
CA LEU A 219 -15.69 -15.18 -11.85
C LEU A 219 -16.18 -14.89 -10.43
N LEU A 220 -16.19 -13.60 -10.05
CA LEU A 220 -16.51 -13.14 -8.70
C LEU A 220 -17.95 -12.63 -8.53
N LYS A 221 -18.72 -12.52 -9.62
CA LYS A 221 -20.11 -11.99 -9.62
C LYS A 221 -20.23 -10.62 -8.93
N HIS A 222 -19.16 -9.82 -8.98
CA HIS A 222 -19.08 -8.46 -8.44
C HIS A 222 -18.50 -7.55 -9.52
N ARG A 223 -18.97 -6.31 -9.60
CA ARG A 223 -18.40 -5.30 -10.50
C ARG A 223 -17.30 -4.52 -9.79
N LEU A 224 -16.20 -4.22 -10.49
CA LEU A 224 -15.20 -3.25 -10.04
C LEU A 224 -15.67 -1.83 -10.38
N ASP A 225 -15.23 -0.83 -9.60
CA ASP A 225 -15.51 0.57 -9.93
C ASP A 225 -14.62 1.04 -11.09
N LYS A 226 -15.14 1.94 -11.91
CA LYS A 226 -14.44 2.54 -13.07
C LYS A 226 -14.30 4.04 -12.87
N GLY A 227 -13.96 4.42 -11.63
CA GLY A 227 -13.83 5.79 -11.18
C GLY A 227 -12.72 6.56 -11.90
N ASN A 228 -12.71 7.88 -11.67
CA ASN A 228 -11.73 8.79 -12.25
C ASN A 228 -10.31 8.56 -11.70
N GLU A 229 -10.20 7.87 -10.56
CA GLU A 229 -8.99 7.49 -9.84
C GLU A 229 -7.97 6.83 -10.78
N ARG A 230 -8.43 5.96 -11.69
CA ARG A 230 -7.63 5.30 -12.74
C ARG A 230 -6.81 6.27 -13.60
N VAL A 231 -7.30 7.48 -13.84
CA VAL A 231 -6.59 8.52 -14.61
C VAL A 231 -6.09 9.67 -13.73
N GLY A 232 -6.02 9.44 -12.42
CA GLY A 232 -5.60 10.40 -11.42
C GLY A 232 -4.11 10.73 -11.44
N ASN A 233 -3.71 11.66 -10.58
CA ASN A 233 -2.32 12.05 -10.40
C ASN A 233 -1.60 11.10 -9.45
N TRP A 234 -1.30 9.88 -9.91
CA TRP A 234 -0.57 8.84 -9.16
C TRP A 234 0.86 9.22 -8.72
N GLU A 235 1.35 10.43 -9.04
CA GLU A 235 2.64 10.99 -8.61
C GLU A 235 2.53 11.93 -7.39
N ALA A 236 1.30 12.28 -6.97
CA ALA A 236 1.04 13.01 -5.74
C ALA A 236 0.74 12.06 -4.58
N VAL A 237 0.80 12.56 -3.34
CA VAL A 237 0.33 11.80 -2.16
C VAL A 237 -1.09 11.33 -2.40
N LEU A 238 -1.31 10.01 -2.35
CA LEU A 238 -2.59 9.42 -2.72
C LEU A 238 -3.68 9.78 -1.70
N ASP A 239 -4.89 10.04 -2.19
CA ASP A 239 -6.07 10.06 -1.34
C ASP A 239 -6.57 8.63 -1.01
N TRP A 240 -7.55 8.52 -0.11
CA TRP A 240 -8.10 7.22 0.26
C TRP A 240 -8.81 6.50 -0.89
N LYS A 241 -9.39 7.22 -1.87
CA LYS A 241 -10.05 6.58 -3.02
C LYS A 241 -9.04 5.97 -3.97
N GLN A 242 -7.93 6.65 -4.21
CA GLN A 242 -6.80 6.11 -4.98
C GLN A 242 -6.22 4.86 -4.30
N ILE A 243 -6.08 4.87 -2.98
CA ILE A 243 -5.65 3.71 -2.18
C ILE A 243 -6.68 2.57 -2.25
N GLU A 244 -7.97 2.86 -2.11
CA GLU A 244 -9.04 1.85 -2.16
C GLU A 244 -9.24 1.26 -3.58
N TYR A 245 -9.14 2.08 -4.63
CA TYR A 245 -9.11 1.64 -6.03
C TYR A 245 -7.94 0.66 -6.26
N ALA A 246 -6.73 1.08 -5.92
CA ALA A 246 -5.51 0.29 -6.08
C ALA A 246 -5.54 -1.02 -5.26
N ALA A 247 -6.11 -1.00 -4.06
CA ALA A 247 -6.32 -2.20 -3.24
C ALA A 247 -7.36 -3.16 -3.85
N ASN A 248 -8.42 -2.63 -4.46
CA ASN A 248 -9.48 -3.42 -5.06
C ASN A 248 -9.04 -4.14 -6.33
N ASP A 249 -8.36 -3.46 -7.27
CA ASP A 249 -7.97 -4.07 -8.55
C ASP A 249 -6.99 -5.24 -8.34
N VAL A 250 -5.95 -5.07 -7.52
CA VAL A 250 -4.96 -6.13 -7.27
C VAL A 250 -5.55 -7.32 -6.51
N TYR A 251 -6.42 -7.09 -5.51
CA TYR A 251 -7.01 -8.17 -4.71
C TYR A 251 -8.21 -8.84 -5.39
N ALA A 252 -8.87 -8.17 -6.34
CA ALA A 252 -9.76 -8.84 -7.28
C ALA A 252 -8.96 -9.84 -8.15
N GLY A 253 -7.76 -9.47 -8.59
CA GLY A 253 -6.80 -10.38 -9.21
C GLY A 253 -6.51 -11.62 -8.34
N TYR A 254 -6.20 -11.42 -7.05
CA TYR A 254 -6.00 -12.53 -6.10
C TYR A 254 -7.23 -13.43 -5.93
N GLN A 255 -8.39 -12.83 -5.71
CA GLN A 255 -9.66 -13.56 -5.58
C GLN A 255 -9.99 -14.39 -6.83
N MET A 256 -9.69 -13.88 -8.03
CA MET A 256 -9.87 -14.62 -9.28
C MET A 256 -8.87 -15.76 -9.43
N TYR A 257 -7.58 -15.52 -9.13
CA TYR A 257 -6.57 -16.58 -9.13
C TYR A 257 -6.95 -17.73 -8.19
N ALA A 258 -7.18 -17.43 -6.91
CA ALA A 258 -7.51 -18.44 -5.89
C ALA A 258 -8.76 -19.26 -6.26
N ARG A 259 -9.77 -18.62 -6.86
CA ARG A 259 -10.99 -19.29 -7.32
C ARG A 259 -10.76 -20.20 -8.53
N LEU A 260 -9.88 -19.83 -9.45
CA LEU A 260 -9.54 -20.67 -10.60
C LEU A 260 -8.72 -21.90 -10.18
N ILE A 261 -7.79 -21.75 -9.24
CA ILE A 261 -7.05 -22.89 -8.66
C ILE A 261 -8.00 -23.85 -7.94
N GLU A 262 -8.89 -23.34 -7.08
CA GLU A 262 -9.89 -24.16 -6.37
C GLU A 262 -10.81 -24.93 -7.35
N GLN A 263 -11.14 -24.35 -8.50
CA GLN A 263 -11.91 -25.03 -9.56
C GLN A 263 -11.09 -26.11 -10.29
N GLN A 264 -9.80 -25.88 -10.56
CA GLN A 264 -8.91 -26.88 -11.16
C GLN A 264 -8.66 -28.07 -10.21
N GLU A 265 -8.46 -27.81 -8.91
CA GLU A 265 -8.35 -28.85 -7.88
C GLU A 265 -9.64 -29.71 -7.80
N GLN A 266 -10.81 -29.08 -7.81
CA GLN A 266 -12.10 -29.78 -7.79
C GLN A 266 -12.32 -30.66 -9.04
N ALA A 267 -11.94 -30.18 -10.23
CA ALA A 267 -12.02 -30.96 -11.46
C ALA A 267 -11.13 -32.22 -11.42
N LYS A 268 -9.85 -32.07 -11.05
CA LYS A 268 -8.92 -33.22 -10.91
C LYS A 268 -9.43 -34.26 -9.91
N HIS A 269 -10.01 -33.83 -8.80
CA HIS A 269 -10.61 -34.74 -7.81
C HIS A 269 -11.84 -35.50 -8.35
N ALA A 270 -12.66 -34.90 -9.20
CA ALA A 270 -13.77 -35.57 -9.86
C ALA A 270 -13.30 -36.59 -10.92
N GLU A 271 -12.25 -36.26 -11.67
CA GLU A 271 -11.66 -37.10 -12.71
C GLU A 271 -10.76 -38.23 -12.17
N LYS A 272 -10.41 -38.20 -10.87
CA LYS A 272 -9.49 -39.13 -10.19
C LYS A 272 -8.06 -39.13 -10.77
N THR A 273 -7.67 -38.05 -11.45
CA THR A 273 -6.35 -37.86 -12.06
C THR A 273 -5.34 -37.41 -11.00
N HIS A 274 -4.62 -38.37 -10.42
CA HIS A 274 -3.95 -38.17 -9.14
C HIS A 274 -2.53 -37.58 -9.19
N ASP A 275 -1.91 -37.49 -10.38
CA ASP A 275 -0.49 -37.15 -10.55
C ASP A 275 -0.27 -36.08 -11.63
N SER A 276 -0.21 -34.81 -11.19
CA SER A 276 0.38 -33.69 -11.91
C SER A 276 0.40 -32.44 -11.02
N GLN A 277 1.57 -31.82 -10.84
CA GLN A 277 1.64 -30.43 -10.39
C GLN A 277 0.82 -29.55 -11.36
N HIS A 278 0.32 -28.41 -10.88
CA HIS A 278 -0.31 -27.44 -11.77
C HIS A 278 0.78 -26.72 -12.58
N ASP A 279 1.05 -27.22 -13.78
CA ASP A 279 1.92 -26.55 -14.74
C ASP A 279 1.24 -25.28 -15.27
N HIS A 280 1.48 -24.18 -14.56
CA HIS A 280 1.04 -22.85 -14.97
C HIS A 280 1.98 -22.19 -15.99
N SER A 281 3.06 -22.85 -16.45
CA SER A 281 4.00 -22.27 -17.42
C SER A 281 3.31 -21.88 -18.75
N ALA A 282 2.28 -22.64 -19.14
CA ALA A 282 1.43 -22.37 -20.30
C ALA A 282 0.67 -21.03 -20.23
N PHE A 283 0.53 -20.43 -19.04
CA PHE A 283 -0.14 -19.14 -18.80
C PHE A 283 0.85 -17.99 -18.63
N LEU A 284 2.16 -18.25 -18.65
CA LEU A 284 3.18 -17.22 -18.51
C LEU A 284 3.30 -16.36 -19.78
N VAL A 285 3.52 -15.07 -19.59
CA VAL A 285 3.59 -14.04 -20.63
C VAL A 285 4.80 -13.11 -20.50
N ASP A 286 5.72 -13.36 -19.56
CA ASP A 286 7.01 -12.69 -19.58
C ASP A 286 7.82 -13.07 -20.83
N LYS A 287 8.63 -12.12 -21.25
CA LYS A 287 9.49 -12.19 -22.41
C LYS A 287 10.78 -11.49 -22.05
N ASP A 288 11.89 -11.95 -22.59
CA ASP A 288 13.13 -11.19 -22.55
C ASP A 288 12.91 -9.86 -23.29
N TYR A 289 12.78 -8.78 -22.52
CA TYR A 289 12.53 -7.44 -23.05
C TYR A 289 13.80 -6.83 -23.64
N ALA A 290 15.00 -7.28 -23.21
CA ALA A 290 16.26 -6.87 -23.78
C ALA A 290 16.47 -7.49 -25.17
N ALA A 291 16.21 -8.78 -25.34
CA ALA A 291 16.18 -9.43 -26.66
C ALA A 291 15.11 -8.81 -27.57
N SER A 292 13.92 -8.49 -27.03
CA SER A 292 12.85 -7.83 -27.78
C SER A 292 13.18 -6.37 -28.18
N ALA A 293 14.08 -5.70 -27.45
CA ALA A 293 14.61 -4.38 -27.80
C ALA A 293 15.78 -4.46 -28.78
N ALA A 294 16.72 -5.40 -28.58
CA ALA A 294 17.85 -5.63 -29.50
C ALA A 294 17.37 -6.01 -30.92
N LEU A 295 16.27 -6.77 -31.04
CA LEU A 295 15.59 -7.05 -32.31
C LEU A 295 14.91 -5.82 -32.97
N LYS A 296 14.96 -4.64 -32.34
CA LYS A 296 14.49 -3.36 -32.87
C LYS A 296 15.60 -2.30 -33.02
N GLU A 297 16.71 -2.45 -32.32
CA GLU A 297 17.83 -1.48 -32.30
C GLU A 297 19.00 -1.94 -33.19
N ILE A 298 18.69 -2.25 -34.45
CA ILE A 298 19.65 -2.26 -35.56
C ILE A 298 18.99 -1.46 -36.71
N PRO A 299 19.61 -0.42 -37.29
CA PRO A 299 21.06 -0.18 -37.38
C PRO A 299 21.59 1.17 -36.81
N ASN A 300 22.93 1.30 -36.81
CA ASN A 300 23.74 2.54 -36.70
C ASN A 300 23.56 3.42 -35.44
N GLY A 301 24.52 3.59 -34.53
CA GLY A 301 25.96 3.35 -34.57
C GLY A 301 26.71 4.31 -33.63
N ALA A 302 27.98 3.97 -33.34
CA ALA A 302 29.02 4.80 -32.72
C ALA A 302 28.96 5.17 -31.20
N LYS A 303 29.76 4.40 -30.44
CA LYS A 303 30.75 4.86 -29.43
C LYS A 303 30.27 5.59 -28.16
N ALA A 304 30.47 4.91 -27.03
CA ALA A 304 30.66 5.54 -25.74
C ALA A 304 32.03 6.24 -25.63
N SER A 305 32.14 7.19 -24.70
CA SER A 305 33.41 7.59 -24.07
C SER A 305 33.19 7.78 -22.57
N ALA A 306 34.15 7.36 -21.76
CA ALA A 306 34.16 7.59 -20.32
C ALA A 306 34.88 8.90 -19.95
N ILE A 307 34.77 9.30 -18.69
CA ILE A 307 35.88 9.76 -17.83
C ILE A 307 35.40 9.76 -16.36
N ALA A 308 36.33 9.59 -15.42
CA ALA A 308 36.10 9.56 -13.98
C ALA A 308 37.16 10.42 -13.24
N LYS A 309 37.08 10.47 -11.89
CA LYS A 309 37.87 11.28 -10.92
C LYS A 309 37.29 12.68 -10.64
N ALA A 310 37.48 13.28 -9.46
CA ALA A 310 37.79 12.71 -8.14
C ALA A 310 37.50 13.72 -7.00
N SER A 311 37.47 13.19 -5.78
CA SER A 311 37.45 13.80 -4.45
C SER A 311 38.14 15.17 -4.27
N GLN A 312 37.51 16.09 -3.51
CA GLN A 312 37.86 16.36 -2.09
C GLN A 312 36.94 17.45 -1.46
N ALA A 313 36.90 17.49 -0.13
CA ALA A 313 36.31 18.59 0.68
C ALA A 313 37.44 19.42 1.32
N PRO A 314 37.14 20.61 1.90
CA PRO A 314 37.13 20.63 3.37
C PRO A 314 36.19 21.65 4.07
N GLN A 315 35.62 21.19 5.20
CA GLN A 315 35.44 21.87 6.49
C GLN A 315 34.60 23.17 6.67
N SER A 316 34.05 23.31 7.89
CA SER A 316 33.17 24.38 8.39
C SER A 316 33.94 25.45 9.21
N PRO A 317 33.28 26.52 9.68
CA PRO A 317 33.05 26.60 11.15
C PRO A 317 31.76 27.32 11.65
N THR A 318 31.07 26.63 12.59
CA THR A 318 30.69 27.10 13.95
C THR A 318 29.72 28.28 14.22
N SER A 319 28.76 28.03 15.16
CA SER A 319 27.93 28.98 15.97
C SER A 319 26.78 29.73 15.26
N THR A 320 25.73 30.19 15.95
CA THR A 320 25.33 30.14 17.39
C THR A 320 23.97 29.44 17.62
N ALA A 321 23.46 29.41 18.85
CA ALA A 321 22.12 28.92 19.21
C ALA A 321 21.33 29.98 20.01
N ASP A 322 19.98 29.92 19.99
CA ASP A 322 19.12 30.54 21.01
C ASP A 322 17.68 29.98 21.00
N THR A 323 17.01 29.93 22.16
CA THR A 323 15.67 29.32 22.44
C THR A 323 15.33 29.53 23.93
N PRO A 324 14.06 29.58 24.45
CA PRO A 324 12.71 29.78 23.86
C PRO A 324 11.94 30.98 24.50
N GLN A 325 10.66 31.18 24.14
CA GLN A 325 9.62 31.62 25.12
C GLN A 325 8.17 31.25 24.71
N THR A 326 7.31 31.06 25.73
CA THR A 326 5.85 30.78 25.71
C THR A 326 5.28 31.22 27.07
N PRO A 327 4.06 31.77 27.19
CA PRO A 327 2.84 30.95 27.45
C PRO A 327 1.60 31.59 26.75
N ASP A 328 0.29 31.49 27.10
CA ASP A 328 -0.56 30.78 28.09
C ASP A 328 -2.05 30.83 27.56
N THR A 329 -3.13 30.26 28.11
CA THR A 329 -3.44 29.26 29.17
C THR A 329 -4.64 28.40 28.64
N THR A 330 -5.08 27.29 29.25
CA THR A 330 -6.18 27.24 30.27
C THR A 330 -6.39 25.79 30.74
N ALA A 331 -6.94 25.59 31.94
CA ALA A 331 -7.01 24.28 32.60
C ALA A 331 -8.36 23.56 32.43
N LYS A 332 -8.28 22.22 32.38
CA LYS A 332 -9.37 21.24 32.56
C LYS A 332 -8.90 20.15 33.54
N SER A 333 -9.77 19.23 33.95
CA SER A 333 -9.50 18.32 35.07
C SER A 333 -8.27 17.44 34.82
N ILE A 334 -7.53 17.14 35.89
CA ILE A 334 -6.17 16.57 35.82
C ILE A 334 -6.18 15.17 35.17
N SER A 335 -7.26 14.40 35.32
CA SER A 335 -7.46 13.10 34.67
C SER A 335 -7.94 13.17 33.21
N GLU A 336 -8.22 14.35 32.63
CA GLU A 336 -8.70 14.47 31.24
C GLU A 336 -7.57 14.34 30.20
N ARG A 337 -6.29 14.48 30.60
CA ARG A 337 -5.15 14.40 29.66
C ARG A 337 -4.98 13.03 29.01
N VAL A 338 -5.20 11.99 29.79
CA VAL A 338 -5.07 10.58 29.43
C VAL A 338 -6.18 9.82 30.14
N VAL A 339 -7.04 9.15 29.39
CA VAL A 339 -8.16 8.36 29.94
C VAL A 339 -8.14 6.96 29.35
N TYR A 340 -8.03 5.92 30.18
CA TYR A 340 -8.17 4.53 29.73
C TYR A 340 -9.60 3.98 29.91
N ASP A 341 -10.28 3.81 28.79
CA ASP A 341 -11.58 3.14 28.70
C ASP A 341 -11.39 1.62 28.76
N ARG A 342 -11.78 1.01 29.88
CA ARG A 342 -11.70 -0.45 30.10
C ARG A 342 -12.72 -1.24 29.26
N THR A 343 -13.82 -0.62 28.83
CA THR A 343 -14.90 -1.25 28.05
C THR A 343 -14.51 -1.38 26.58
N HIS A 344 -13.98 -0.31 26.00
CA HIS A 344 -13.51 -0.27 24.61
C HIS A 344 -12.00 -0.59 24.46
N LYS A 345 -11.30 -0.81 25.58
CA LYS A 345 -9.84 -1.06 25.69
C LYS A 345 -9.04 -0.05 24.89
N SER A 346 -9.22 1.23 25.22
CA SER A 346 -8.64 2.34 24.47
C SER A 346 -8.22 3.50 25.36
N ILE A 347 -7.17 4.22 24.94
CA ILE A 347 -6.67 5.41 25.62
C ILE A 347 -7.05 6.64 24.79
N LEU A 348 -7.73 7.61 25.39
CA LEU A 348 -7.80 8.96 24.83
C LEU A 348 -6.61 9.78 25.38
N ARG A 349 -5.78 10.34 24.51
CA ARG A 349 -4.66 11.24 24.87
C ARG A 349 -4.49 12.31 23.81
N GLU A 350 -4.34 13.58 24.19
CA GLU A 350 -4.10 14.69 23.24
C GLU A 350 -5.14 14.66 22.08
N GLU A 351 -6.42 14.46 22.45
CA GLU A 351 -7.58 14.21 21.56
C GLU A 351 -7.48 12.97 20.65
N LYS A 352 -6.34 12.29 20.61
CA LYS A 352 -6.10 11.06 19.84
C LYS A 352 -6.56 9.82 20.60
N HIS A 353 -7.54 9.13 20.03
CA HIS A 353 -8.09 7.90 20.61
C HIS A 353 -7.33 6.65 20.11
N LEU A 354 -6.51 6.08 20.98
CA LEU A 354 -5.64 4.91 20.75
C LEU A 354 -6.40 3.62 21.12
N ARG A 355 -6.80 2.80 20.14
CA ARG A 355 -7.45 1.49 20.39
C ARG A 355 -6.50 0.29 20.27
N ALA A 356 -5.23 0.52 19.97
CA ALA A 356 -4.24 -0.51 19.67
C ALA A 356 -2.80 -0.03 19.92
N LEU A 357 -1.94 -1.00 20.21
CA LEU A 357 -0.50 -0.82 20.33
C LEU A 357 0.11 -0.32 19.02
N GLN A 358 0.83 0.80 19.07
CA GLN A 358 1.56 1.35 17.92
C GLN A 358 2.96 0.74 17.80
N PRO A 359 3.66 0.84 16.65
CA PRO A 359 5.02 0.34 16.50
C PRO A 359 6.00 0.91 17.55
N ARG A 360 5.82 2.19 17.94
CA ARG A 360 6.59 2.85 19.01
C ARG A 360 6.37 2.20 20.39
N HIS A 361 5.18 1.67 20.65
CA HIS A 361 4.80 0.97 21.89
C HIS A 361 5.43 -0.42 21.95
N HIS A 362 5.28 -1.20 20.87
CA HIS A 362 5.92 -2.51 20.74
C HIS A 362 7.46 -2.42 20.84
N ARG A 363 8.09 -1.48 20.12
CA ARG A 363 9.55 -1.27 20.19
C ARG A 363 10.00 -0.88 21.60
N ALA A 364 9.23 -0.04 22.31
CA ALA A 364 9.54 0.35 23.68
C ALA A 364 9.39 -0.83 24.65
N MET A 365 8.28 -1.59 24.58
CA MET A 365 8.05 -2.81 25.37
C MET A 365 9.16 -3.84 25.16
N LYS A 366 9.44 -4.19 23.90
CA LYS A 366 10.48 -5.15 23.54
C LYS A 366 11.84 -4.74 24.11
N THR A 367 12.26 -3.51 23.84
CA THR A 367 13.58 -3.04 24.31
C THR A 367 13.65 -2.99 25.84
N TYR A 368 12.58 -2.54 26.52
CA TYR A 368 12.58 -2.31 27.97
C TYR A 368 12.29 -3.56 28.81
N TYR A 369 11.62 -4.57 28.27
CA TYR A 369 11.26 -5.81 28.98
C TYR A 369 11.86 -7.06 28.35
N GLU A 370 11.58 -7.37 27.07
CA GLU A 370 12.09 -8.58 26.41
C GLU A 370 13.62 -8.58 26.31
N GLU A 371 14.21 -7.43 26.02
CA GLU A 371 15.66 -7.20 25.96
C GLU A 371 16.24 -6.69 27.30
N GLY A 372 15.40 -6.56 28.34
CA GLY A 372 15.80 -6.27 29.73
C GLY A 372 16.41 -4.88 30.01
N LYS A 373 16.44 -3.96 29.04
CA LYS A 373 17.25 -2.72 29.14
C LYS A 373 16.69 -1.67 30.10
N THR A 374 17.56 -0.78 30.56
CA THR A 374 17.19 0.38 31.39
C THR A 374 16.43 1.43 30.57
N LEU A 375 15.66 2.31 31.21
CA LEU A 375 14.96 3.40 30.53
C LEU A 375 15.90 4.24 29.64
N ASP A 376 17.12 4.54 30.09
CA ASP A 376 18.08 5.36 29.34
C ASP A 376 18.76 4.62 28.17
N GLN A 377 18.92 3.30 28.26
CA GLN A 377 19.30 2.47 27.11
C GLN A 377 18.16 2.41 26.09
N THR A 378 16.92 2.19 26.53
CA THR A 378 15.72 2.17 25.66
C THR A 378 15.54 3.49 24.92
N ARG A 379 15.69 4.64 25.60
CA ARG A 379 15.62 5.98 24.97
C ARG A 379 16.63 6.18 23.85
N ARG A 380 17.83 5.60 23.97
CA ARG A 380 18.89 5.63 22.95
C ARG A 380 18.55 4.68 21.80
N GLN A 381 18.25 3.41 22.09
CA GLN A 381 17.93 2.42 21.05
C GLN A 381 16.69 2.79 20.21
N LEU A 382 15.68 3.43 20.80
CA LEU A 382 14.50 3.90 20.07
C LEU A 382 14.77 5.09 19.13
N ARG A 383 15.84 5.88 19.35
CA ARG A 383 16.26 6.98 18.46
C ARG A 383 17.74 7.34 18.69
N PRO A 384 18.69 6.61 18.07
CA PRO A 384 20.12 6.67 18.43
C PRO A 384 20.77 8.05 18.41
N GLU A 385 20.57 8.82 17.32
CA GLU A 385 21.23 10.11 17.12
C GLU A 385 20.76 11.21 18.07
N LYS A 386 19.53 11.10 18.59
CA LYS A 386 18.92 12.09 19.48
C LYS A 386 17.94 11.38 20.42
N PRO A 387 18.38 10.83 21.57
CA PRO A 387 17.53 10.01 22.43
C PRO A 387 16.17 10.66 22.76
N LEU A 388 15.12 9.86 22.89
CA LEU A 388 13.78 10.34 23.29
C LEU A 388 13.81 10.93 24.71
N ALA A 389 12.79 11.68 25.15
CA ALA A 389 12.68 12.10 26.55
C ALA A 389 12.27 10.91 27.46
N LYS A 390 12.58 10.98 28.77
CA LYS A 390 12.18 9.91 29.73
C LYS A 390 10.66 9.72 29.73
N ILE A 391 9.90 10.81 29.88
CA ILE A 391 8.43 10.79 29.84
C ILE A 391 7.86 10.21 28.54
N THR A 392 8.48 10.45 27.38
CA THR A 392 8.01 9.91 26.08
C THR A 392 8.10 8.39 26.02
N VAL A 393 9.19 7.81 26.53
CA VAL A 393 9.37 6.35 26.55
C VAL A 393 8.51 5.71 27.64
N LEU A 394 8.40 6.34 28.82
CA LEU A 394 7.48 5.90 29.87
C LEU A 394 6.03 5.92 29.38
N SER A 395 5.61 6.95 28.64
CA SER A 395 4.31 6.98 27.96
C SER A 395 4.16 5.79 27.01
N TYR A 396 5.14 5.52 26.14
CA TYR A 396 5.04 4.42 25.17
C TYR A 396 4.94 3.04 25.81
N ILE A 397 5.53 2.85 27.00
CA ILE A 397 5.43 1.61 27.79
C ILE A 397 4.09 1.56 28.54
N SER A 398 3.62 2.68 29.10
CA SER A 398 2.39 2.74 29.89
C SER A 398 1.14 2.63 29.00
N GLU A 399 1.14 3.35 27.87
CA GLU A 399 0.19 3.19 26.77
C GLU A 399 0.17 1.72 26.30
N ALA A 400 1.31 1.00 26.35
CA ALA A 400 1.38 -0.40 25.96
C ALA A 400 0.78 -1.37 26.99
N LEU A 401 1.08 -1.21 28.28
CA LEU A 401 0.52 -2.06 29.34
C LEU A 401 -1.00 -1.94 29.40
N LEU A 402 -1.52 -0.70 29.33
CA LEU A 402 -2.96 -0.42 29.33
C LEU A 402 -3.66 -1.00 28.09
N LEU A 403 -3.10 -0.83 26.88
CA LEU A 403 -3.66 -1.39 25.64
C LEU A 403 -3.39 -2.89 25.43
N SER A 404 -2.67 -3.54 26.36
CA SER A 404 -2.42 -4.98 26.30
C SER A 404 -3.73 -5.78 26.48
N LYS A 405 -3.78 -6.97 25.88
CA LYS A 405 -4.94 -7.88 26.02
C LYS A 405 -4.67 -9.06 26.95
N GLU A 406 -3.43 -9.22 27.40
CA GLU A 406 -2.95 -10.34 28.21
C GLU A 406 -2.77 -9.95 29.69
N GLY A 407 -2.84 -8.65 30.01
CA GLY A 407 -2.58 -8.10 31.33
C GLY A 407 -1.10 -7.73 31.52
N TYR A 408 -0.81 -7.02 32.61
CA TYR A 408 0.55 -6.80 33.10
C TYR A 408 0.89 -7.80 34.20
N SER A 409 2.17 -8.06 34.43
CA SER A 409 2.64 -8.77 35.63
C SER A 409 3.17 -7.78 36.68
N ASP A 410 3.15 -8.18 37.95
CA ASP A 410 3.65 -7.36 39.06
C ASP A 410 5.12 -6.97 38.87
N ALA A 411 5.90 -7.85 38.23
CA ALA A 411 7.29 -7.59 37.84
C ALA A 411 7.41 -6.48 36.77
N MET A 412 6.47 -6.41 35.82
CA MET A 412 6.42 -5.33 34.82
C MET A 412 6.10 -3.98 35.47
N LEU A 413 5.08 -3.92 36.34
CA LEU A 413 4.75 -2.71 37.10
C LEU A 413 5.90 -2.28 38.00
N SER A 414 6.45 -3.21 38.78
CA SER A 414 7.58 -2.95 39.70
C SER A 414 8.78 -2.34 38.97
N LYS A 415 9.11 -2.81 37.75
CA LYS A 415 10.20 -2.23 36.95
C LYS A 415 9.91 -0.79 36.53
N ILE A 416 8.67 -0.42 36.19
CA ILE A 416 8.29 0.97 35.90
C ILE A 416 8.39 1.82 37.18
N GLN A 417 7.76 1.39 38.27
CA GLN A 417 7.79 2.11 39.55
C GLN A 417 9.21 2.27 40.12
N ASN A 418 10.13 1.36 39.79
CA ASN A 418 11.56 1.50 40.08
C ASN A 418 12.23 2.58 39.21
N ASP A 419 12.23 2.46 37.88
CA ASP A 419 12.89 3.43 37.00
C ASP A 419 12.30 4.86 37.14
N ILE A 420 11.01 4.99 37.49
CA ILE A 420 10.34 6.28 37.74
C ILE A 420 10.81 6.96 39.03
N ARG A 421 11.16 6.21 40.08
CA ARG A 421 11.72 6.80 41.32
C ARG A 421 13.05 7.53 41.04
N TYR A 422 13.81 7.08 40.03
CA TYR A 422 15.06 7.70 39.56
C TYR A 422 14.88 8.66 38.37
N CYS A 423 13.64 9.04 38.04
CA CYS A 423 13.36 10.16 37.15
C CYS A 423 13.33 11.49 37.91
N ASP A 424 13.54 12.59 37.19
CA ASP A 424 13.37 13.94 37.74
C ASP A 424 11.92 14.18 38.19
N GLU A 425 11.73 15.11 39.13
CA GLU A 425 10.42 15.36 39.75
C GLU A 425 9.35 15.75 38.73
N LYS A 426 9.70 16.52 37.69
CA LYS A 426 8.76 16.93 36.64
C LYS A 426 8.31 15.73 35.81
N THR A 427 9.24 14.91 35.30
CA THR A 427 8.94 13.65 34.61
C THR A 427 8.09 12.73 35.47
N ARG A 428 8.45 12.54 36.74
CA ARG A 428 7.72 11.68 37.67
C ARG A 428 6.30 12.18 37.91
N LYS A 429 6.13 13.47 38.21
CA LYS A 429 4.82 14.10 38.46
C LYS A 429 3.91 13.98 37.23
N THR A 430 4.37 14.37 36.04
CA THR A 430 3.59 14.24 34.81
C THR A 430 3.21 12.79 34.50
N TRP A 431 4.09 11.82 34.78
CA TRP A 431 3.71 10.41 34.59
C TRP A 431 2.61 9.94 35.56
N TYR A 432 2.69 10.31 36.85
CA TYR A 432 1.65 9.96 37.82
C TYR A 432 0.32 10.67 37.52
N GLU A 433 0.35 11.93 37.07
CA GLU A 433 -0.83 12.68 36.60
C GLU A 433 -1.51 12.00 35.40
N ASP A 434 -0.73 11.53 34.42
CA ASP A 434 -1.26 10.97 33.17
C ASP A 434 -1.57 9.45 33.24
N TYR A 435 -0.82 8.64 34.02
CA TYR A 435 -0.88 7.16 33.94
C TYR A 435 -1.05 6.43 35.27
N GLY A 436 -0.70 7.04 36.41
CA GLY A 436 -0.55 6.33 37.69
C GLY A 436 -1.82 5.59 38.10
N CYS A 437 -2.94 6.30 38.15
CA CYS A 437 -4.25 5.78 38.58
C CYS A 437 -4.92 4.76 37.62
N PHE A 438 -4.29 4.42 36.50
CA PHE A 438 -4.75 3.34 35.60
C PHE A 438 -3.90 2.07 35.68
N LEU A 439 -2.71 2.14 36.30
CA LEU A 439 -1.73 1.06 36.43
C LEU A 439 -1.48 0.64 37.90
N GLU A 440 -2.14 1.32 38.85
CA GLU A 440 -2.39 0.89 40.23
C GLU A 440 -3.76 0.17 40.33
#